data_AF-A0A9N8YK93-F1
#
_entry.id   AF-A0A9N8YK93-F1
#
_cell.length_a   1.000
_cell.length_b   1.000
_cell.length_c   1.000
_cell.angle_alpha   90.00
_cell.angle_beta   90.00
_cell.angle_gamma   90.00
#
_symmetry.space_group_name_H-M   'P 1'
#
loop_
_entity.id
_entity.type
_entity.pdbx_description
1 polymer ?
#
loop_
_entity_poly.entity_id
_entity_poly.type
_entity_poly.pdbx_seq_one_letter_code
_entity_poly.pdbx_strand_id
1 'polypeptide(L)'
;MKSEKDLTKEQKEAIVYGHRKNDSYHTIVANVDCRKSIVDNIIRRFCESGTDIKYVSSPVKHNPSQMHWSCFSWYGTGPLVVLNNSITGNVNRDQSWFQQGNARLHTFNATSNFFKENKVRVLDWSIQSPDLNPIKNALRRKPNSSNLIDLECLVQEVWCDVSSEF
;
A
#
# COMPACT_ATOMS: atom_id res chain seq x y z
N MET A 1 -24.60 21.23 -3.70
CA MET A 1 -23.32 20.49 -3.80
C MET A 1 -23.35 19.15 -3.08
N LYS A 2 -23.52 18.10 -3.89
CA LYS A 2 -23.59 16.69 -3.48
C LYS A 2 -22.27 16.16 -2.91
N SER A 3 -22.33 15.15 -2.04
CA SER A 3 -21.16 14.36 -1.62
C SER A 3 -20.92 13.19 -2.59
N GLU A 4 -19.70 12.63 -2.62
CA GLU A 4 -19.34 11.56 -3.57
C GLU A 4 -20.25 10.32 -3.48
N LYS A 5 -20.81 10.06 -2.29
CA LYS A 5 -21.72 8.94 -2.03
C LYS A 5 -23.13 9.18 -2.58
N ASP A 6 -23.49 10.45 -2.77
CA ASP A 6 -24.81 10.87 -3.24
C ASP A 6 -24.86 11.00 -4.77
N LEU A 7 -23.72 10.84 -5.45
CA LEU A 7 -23.66 10.86 -6.90
C LEU A 7 -24.19 9.55 -7.47
N THR A 8 -25.21 9.64 -8.34
CA THR A 8 -25.70 8.49 -9.10
C THR A 8 -24.66 8.01 -10.10
N LYS A 9 -24.92 6.82 -10.66
CA LYS A 9 -24.07 6.27 -11.73
C LYS A 9 -24.00 7.20 -12.93
N GLU A 10 -25.14 7.73 -13.39
CA GLU A 10 -25.15 8.66 -14.54
C GLU A 10 -24.33 9.92 -14.26
N GLN A 11 -24.37 10.42 -13.02
CA GLN A 11 -23.59 11.60 -12.63
C GLN A 11 -22.09 11.35 -12.66
N LYS A 12 -21.63 10.16 -12.26
CA LYS A 12 -20.21 9.79 -12.35
C LYS A 12 -19.76 9.60 -13.80
N GLU A 13 -20.63 9.03 -14.64
CA GLU A 13 -20.38 8.88 -16.08
C GLU A 13 -20.31 10.25 -16.78
N ALA A 14 -21.19 11.20 -16.42
CA ALA A 14 -21.16 12.57 -16.94
C ALA A 14 -19.84 13.30 -16.61
N ILE A 15 -19.27 13.07 -15.42
CA ILE A 15 -17.96 13.63 -15.03
C ILE A 15 -16.85 13.14 -15.97
N VAL A 16 -16.76 11.82 -16.19
CA VAL A 16 -15.72 11.24 -17.05
C VAL A 16 -15.95 11.61 -18.51
N TYR A 17 -17.20 11.70 -18.95
CA TYR A 17 -17.53 12.17 -20.29
C TYR A 17 -17.04 13.61 -20.51
N GLY A 18 -17.32 14.53 -19.58
CA GLY A 18 -16.82 15.91 -19.63
C GLY A 18 -15.30 15.97 -19.66
N HIS A 19 -14.63 15.14 -18.84
CA HIS A 19 -13.17 15.03 -18.86
C HIS A 19 -12.62 14.55 -20.23
N ARG A 20 -13.22 13.52 -20.85
CA ARG A 20 -12.83 13.03 -22.18
C ARG A 20 -13.08 14.07 -23.28
N LYS A 21 -14.06 14.95 -23.11
CA LYS A 21 -14.34 16.09 -23.99
C LYS A 21 -13.44 17.30 -23.72
N ASN A 22 -12.55 17.20 -22.74
CA ASN A 22 -11.65 18.27 -22.31
C ASN A 22 -12.39 19.50 -21.77
N ASP A 23 -13.57 19.29 -21.16
CA ASP A 23 -14.32 20.34 -20.47
C ASP A 23 -13.56 20.83 -19.23
N SER A 24 -13.76 22.11 -18.89
CA SER A 24 -13.17 22.67 -17.68
C SER A 24 -13.76 22.03 -16.42
N TYR A 25 -12.95 21.92 -15.36
CA TYR A 25 -13.43 21.46 -14.04
C TYR A 25 -14.62 22.27 -13.52
N HIS A 26 -14.65 23.57 -13.80
CA HIS A 26 -15.74 24.45 -13.39
C HIS A 26 -17.05 24.06 -14.10
N THR A 27 -16.98 23.75 -15.39
CA THR A 27 -18.12 23.28 -16.19
C THR A 27 -18.65 21.95 -15.67
N ILE A 28 -17.75 20.99 -15.40
CA ILE A 28 -18.14 19.66 -14.89
C ILE A 28 -18.77 19.76 -13.50
N VAL A 29 -18.18 20.57 -12.62
CA VAL A 29 -18.71 20.84 -11.26
C VAL A 29 -20.12 21.43 -11.31
N ALA A 30 -20.33 22.43 -12.18
CA ALA A 30 -21.64 23.07 -12.33
C ALA A 30 -22.69 22.10 -12.89
N ASN A 31 -22.32 21.29 -13.88
CA ASN A 31 -23.24 20.34 -14.52
C ASN A 31 -23.74 19.24 -13.56
N VAL A 32 -22.91 18.82 -12.61
CA VAL A 32 -23.22 17.71 -11.69
C VAL A 32 -23.64 18.18 -10.29
N ASP A 33 -23.50 19.49 -10.01
CA ASP A 33 -23.64 20.11 -8.69
C ASP A 33 -22.82 19.37 -7.62
N CYS A 34 -21.50 19.28 -7.82
CA CYS A 34 -20.61 18.57 -6.90
C CYS A 34 -19.31 19.36 -6.61
N ARG A 35 -18.57 18.96 -5.58
CA ARG A 35 -17.28 19.59 -5.24
C ARG A 35 -16.23 19.28 -6.30
N LYS A 36 -15.34 20.25 -6.58
CA LYS A 36 -14.16 20.03 -7.43
C LYS A 36 -13.34 18.82 -6.98
N SER A 37 -13.16 18.65 -5.67
CA SER A 37 -12.43 17.49 -5.11
C SER A 37 -13.09 16.14 -5.42
N ILE A 38 -14.40 16.09 -5.65
CA ILE A 38 -15.12 14.89 -6.07
C ILE A 38 -14.81 14.60 -7.55
N VAL A 39 -14.83 15.63 -8.40
CA VAL A 39 -14.44 15.53 -9.81
C VAL A 39 -12.99 15.05 -9.94
N ASP A 40 -12.06 15.66 -9.19
CA ASP A 40 -10.64 15.28 -9.16
C ASP A 40 -10.46 13.80 -8.77
N ASN A 41 -11.15 13.34 -7.71
CA ASN A 41 -11.06 11.96 -7.26
C ASN A 41 -11.61 10.96 -8.28
N ILE A 42 -12.72 11.27 -8.96
CA ILE A 42 -13.33 10.39 -9.95
C ILE A 42 -12.44 10.29 -11.19
N ILE A 43 -11.93 11.42 -11.70
CA ILE A 43 -11.03 11.44 -12.86
C ILE A 43 -9.74 10.70 -12.55
N ARG A 44 -9.13 10.94 -11.39
CA ARG A 44 -7.92 10.23 -10.96
C ARG A 44 -8.12 8.71 -10.95
N ARG A 45 -9.23 8.22 -10.38
CA ARG A 45 -9.56 6.79 -10.37
C ARG A 45 -9.80 6.23 -11.77
N PHE A 46 -10.46 6.99 -12.64
CA PHE A 46 -10.64 6.60 -14.04
C PHE A 46 -9.29 6.40 -14.76
N CYS A 47 -8.36 7.35 -14.58
CA CYS A 47 -7.01 7.26 -15.15
C CYS A 47 -6.17 6.11 -14.57
N GLU A 48 -6.31 5.80 -13.28
CA GLU A 48 -5.59 4.70 -12.61
C GLU A 48 -6.09 3.30 -13.01
N SER A 49 -7.39 3.15 -13.25
CA SER A 49 -8.03 1.84 -13.44
C SER A 49 -8.28 1.47 -14.91
N GLY A 50 -8.31 2.44 -15.83
CA GLY A 50 -8.48 2.19 -17.27
C GLY A 50 -9.79 1.50 -17.67
N THR A 51 -10.76 1.37 -16.76
CA THR A 51 -12.04 0.66 -16.96
C THR A 51 -13.23 1.60 -16.87
N ASP A 52 -14.31 1.29 -17.60
CA ASP A 52 -15.58 2.01 -17.54
C ASP A 52 -16.16 1.94 -16.11
N ILE A 53 -16.66 3.07 -15.60
CA ILE A 53 -17.12 3.29 -14.21
C ILE A 53 -18.19 2.28 -13.75
N LYS A 54 -18.77 1.49 -14.66
CA LYS A 54 -19.70 0.39 -14.39
C LYS A 54 -19.22 -0.57 -13.29
N TYR A 55 -17.91 -0.70 -13.08
CA TYR A 55 -17.30 -1.61 -12.10
C TYR A 55 -16.65 -0.94 -10.89
N VAL A 56 -16.76 0.38 -10.74
CA VAL A 56 -16.20 1.07 -9.56
C VAL A 56 -17.18 0.91 -8.40
N SER A 57 -17.01 -0.20 -7.66
CA SER A 57 -17.71 -0.43 -6.40
C SER A 57 -17.43 0.70 -5.41
N SER A 58 -18.43 1.05 -4.58
CA SER A 58 -18.28 1.99 -3.47
C SER A 58 -17.02 1.65 -2.65
N PRO A 59 -16.23 2.65 -2.21
CA PRO A 59 -15.04 2.38 -1.42
C PRO A 59 -15.43 1.59 -0.17
N VAL A 60 -14.91 0.38 -0.06
CA VAL A 60 -15.00 -0.41 1.17
C VAL A 60 -14.24 0.40 2.21
N LYS A 61 -14.97 0.92 3.21
CA LYS A 61 -14.38 1.69 4.29
C LYS A 61 -13.69 0.67 5.20
N HIS A 62 -12.38 0.50 5.04
CA HIS A 62 -11.58 -0.32 5.94
C HIS A 62 -11.42 0.42 7.28
N ASN A 63 -11.29 -0.36 8.36
CA ASN A 63 -10.83 0.18 9.64
C ASN A 63 -9.44 0.83 9.44
N PRO A 64 -9.09 1.85 10.23
CA PRO A 64 -7.74 2.41 10.20
C PRO A 64 -6.72 1.27 10.33
N SER A 65 -5.76 1.25 9.40
CA SER A 65 -4.78 0.16 9.24
C SER A 65 -3.38 0.75 9.21
N GLN A 66 -2.41 0.07 9.81
CA GLN A 66 -1.02 0.50 9.90
C GLN A 66 -0.11 -0.55 9.26
N MET A 67 0.79 -0.09 8.40
CA MET A 67 1.75 -0.95 7.71
C MET A 67 3.10 -0.87 8.42
N HIS A 68 3.71 -2.03 8.66
CA HIS A 68 5.02 -2.16 9.27
C HIS A 68 5.98 -2.81 8.27
N TRP A 69 7.23 -2.36 8.26
CA TRP A 69 8.35 -3.04 7.63
C TRP A 69 9.25 -3.64 8.70
N SER A 70 9.68 -4.87 8.50
CA SER A 70 10.68 -5.49 9.35
C SER A 70 11.52 -6.51 8.59
N CYS A 71 12.66 -6.86 9.17
CA CYS A 71 13.53 -7.92 8.68
C CYS A 71 14.09 -8.70 9.88
N PHE A 72 14.50 -9.94 9.66
CA PHE A 72 15.17 -10.74 10.68
C PHE A 72 16.23 -11.62 10.02
N SER A 73 17.11 -12.20 10.83
CA SER A 73 18.14 -13.13 10.40
C SER A 73 18.27 -14.28 11.38
N TRP A 74 19.21 -15.18 11.14
CA TRP A 74 19.57 -16.21 12.13
C TRP A 74 19.98 -15.61 13.49
N TYR A 75 20.51 -14.38 13.51
CA TYR A 75 20.93 -13.69 14.73
C TYR A 75 19.78 -13.00 15.48
N GLY A 76 18.53 -13.23 15.06
CA GLY A 76 17.33 -12.64 15.67
C GLY A 76 16.69 -11.55 14.82
N THR A 77 15.77 -10.81 15.44
CA THR A 77 14.97 -9.80 14.76
C THR A 77 15.74 -8.51 14.50
N GLY A 78 15.58 -7.98 13.30
CA GLY A 78 16.00 -6.64 12.93
C GLY A 78 14.94 -5.58 13.29
N PRO A 79 15.11 -4.36 12.76
CA PRO A 79 14.22 -3.24 13.07
C PRO A 79 12.77 -3.51 12.62
N LEU A 80 11.82 -3.01 13.42
CA LEU A 80 10.41 -2.91 13.09
C LEU A 80 10.06 -1.43 12.91
N VAL A 81 9.61 -1.06 11.72
CA VAL A 81 9.43 0.35 11.31
C VAL A 81 8.00 0.57 10.82
N VAL A 82 7.31 1.55 11.39
CA VAL A 82 6.00 2.01 10.92
C VAL A 82 6.16 2.78 9.61
N LEU A 83 5.43 2.40 8.58
CA LEU A 83 5.46 3.05 7.27
C LEU A 83 4.33 4.08 7.15
N ASN A 84 4.66 5.35 7.40
CA ASN A 84 3.75 6.48 7.24
C ASN A 84 3.72 6.96 5.78
N ASN A 85 3.10 6.17 4.90
CA ASN A 85 2.94 6.42 3.45
C ASN A 85 4.24 6.50 2.62
N SER A 86 5.42 6.37 3.24
CA SER A 86 6.71 6.24 2.57
C SER A 86 7.27 4.84 2.81
N ILE A 87 7.69 4.17 1.73
CA ILE A 87 8.24 2.79 1.76
C ILE A 87 9.73 2.87 1.46
N THR A 88 10.44 3.73 2.21
CA THR A 88 11.89 3.91 2.12
C THR A 88 12.52 3.29 3.36
N GLY A 89 13.30 2.23 3.19
CA GLY A 89 14.03 1.57 4.27
C GLY A 89 15.54 1.70 4.06
N ASN A 90 16.29 1.90 5.16
CA ASN A 90 17.74 1.75 5.14
C ASN A 90 18.08 0.29 5.40
N VAL A 91 18.92 -0.30 4.56
CA VAL A 91 19.34 -1.70 4.66
C VAL A 91 20.81 -1.71 5.09
N ASN A 92 21.13 -2.43 6.16
CA ASN A 92 22.50 -2.54 6.64
C ASN A 92 23.37 -3.32 5.64
N ARG A 93 24.64 -2.92 5.54
CA ARG A 93 25.63 -3.40 4.56
C ARG A 93 26.28 -4.72 4.96
N ASP A 94 25.51 -5.64 5.53
CA ASP A 94 26.06 -6.95 5.85
C ASP A 94 26.16 -7.77 4.55
N GLN A 95 27.20 -8.59 4.42
CA GLN A 95 27.47 -9.42 3.21
C GLN A 95 26.46 -10.58 3.02
N SER A 96 25.34 -10.50 3.73
CA SER A 96 24.27 -11.48 3.78
C SER A 96 23.37 -11.38 2.55
N TRP A 97 22.72 -12.50 2.19
CA TRP A 97 21.69 -12.50 1.16
C TRP A 97 20.39 -11.91 1.71
N PHE A 98 19.89 -10.86 1.06
CA PHE A 98 18.62 -10.23 1.36
C PHE A 98 17.48 -10.93 0.61
N GLN A 99 16.56 -11.53 1.35
CA GLN A 99 15.34 -12.11 0.79
C GLN A 99 14.19 -11.10 0.88
N GLN A 100 13.51 -10.84 -0.22
CA GLN A 100 12.28 -10.03 -0.25
C GLN A 100 11.20 -10.72 -1.10
N GLY A 101 9.94 -10.31 -0.91
CA GLY A 101 8.83 -10.77 -1.74
C GLY A 101 8.77 -10.03 -3.08
N ASN A 102 7.88 -10.49 -3.96
CA ASN A 102 7.72 -9.94 -5.32
C ASN A 102 6.63 -8.84 -5.41
N ALA A 103 6.49 -8.00 -4.38
CA ALA A 103 5.60 -6.84 -4.47
C ALA A 103 6.12 -5.87 -5.56
N ARG A 104 5.20 -5.22 -6.30
CA ARG A 104 5.56 -4.35 -7.45
C ARG A 104 6.59 -3.25 -7.13
N LEU A 105 6.63 -2.82 -5.87
CA LEU A 105 7.57 -1.80 -5.40
C LEU A 105 9.00 -2.35 -5.19
N HIS A 106 9.14 -3.64 -4.93
CA HIS A 106 10.44 -4.31 -4.79
C HIS A 106 11.14 -4.51 -6.15
N THR A 107 10.36 -4.56 -7.23
CA THR A 107 10.85 -4.73 -8.61
C THR A 107 10.96 -3.40 -9.36
N PHE A 108 10.62 -2.27 -8.74
CA PHE A 108 10.75 -0.95 -9.36
C PHE A 108 12.22 -0.53 -9.52
N ASN A 109 12.52 0.22 -10.58
CA ASN A 109 13.89 0.63 -10.91
C ASN A 109 14.59 1.36 -9.75
N ALA A 110 13.88 2.23 -9.02
CA ALA A 110 14.47 2.94 -7.89
C ALA A 110 14.98 1.98 -6.80
N THR A 111 14.19 0.95 -6.46
CA THR A 111 14.58 -0.08 -5.48
C THR A 111 15.75 -0.92 -5.99
N SER A 112 15.71 -1.30 -7.26
CA SER A 112 16.82 -2.04 -7.89
C SER A 112 18.12 -1.23 -7.93
N ASN A 113 18.04 0.07 -8.22
CA ASN A 113 19.19 0.97 -8.20
C ASN A 113 19.74 1.14 -6.79
N PHE A 114 18.88 1.33 -5.79
CA PHE A 114 19.28 1.38 -4.39
C PHE A 114 20.07 0.12 -3.99
N PHE A 115 19.61 -1.08 -4.34
CA PHE A 115 20.34 -2.31 -4.03
C PHE A 115 21.69 -2.40 -4.73
N LYS A 116 21.77 -1.98 -6.00
CA LYS A 116 23.03 -1.94 -6.75
C LYS A 116 24.03 -0.96 -6.13
N GLU A 117 23.59 0.26 -5.84
CA GLU A 117 24.41 1.32 -5.23
C GLU A 117 24.91 0.93 -3.84
N ASN A 118 24.06 0.29 -3.04
CA ASN A 118 24.39 -0.16 -1.69
C ASN A 118 25.00 -1.56 -1.64
N LYS A 119 25.26 -2.20 -2.80
CA LYS A 119 25.85 -3.54 -2.93
C LYS A 119 25.09 -4.62 -2.13
N VAL A 120 23.78 -4.48 -2.03
CA VAL A 120 22.90 -5.45 -1.37
C VAL A 120 22.75 -6.66 -2.28
N ARG A 121 23.11 -7.85 -1.79
CA ARG A 121 22.90 -9.10 -2.52
C ARG A 121 21.46 -9.55 -2.32
N VAL A 122 20.61 -9.42 -3.34
CA VAL A 122 19.23 -9.89 -3.28
C VAL A 122 19.16 -11.34 -3.72
N LEU A 123 18.53 -12.20 -2.92
CA LEU A 123 18.29 -13.59 -3.26
C LEU A 123 17.33 -13.68 -4.45
N ASP A 124 17.68 -14.48 -5.46
CA ASP A 124 16.78 -14.76 -6.57
C ASP A 124 15.63 -15.64 -6.06
N TRP A 125 14.42 -15.06 -5.95
CA TRP A 125 13.29 -15.68 -5.27
C TRP A 125 12.09 -15.84 -6.21
N SER A 126 11.55 -17.06 -6.29
CA SER A 126 10.46 -17.39 -7.19
C SER A 126 9.19 -16.58 -6.88
N ILE A 127 8.58 -16.08 -7.96
CA ILE A 127 7.27 -15.43 -7.94
C ILE A 127 6.24 -16.52 -7.60
N GLN A 128 5.65 -16.45 -6.39
CA GLN A 128 4.57 -17.33 -5.86
C GLN A 128 4.95 -18.47 -4.91
N SER A 129 6.03 -18.33 -4.14
CA SER A 129 6.27 -19.24 -2.99
C SER A 129 6.08 -18.51 -1.64
N PRO A 130 4.83 -18.18 -1.26
CA PRO A 130 4.56 -17.57 0.04
C PRO A 130 5.00 -18.48 1.19
N ASP A 131 4.83 -19.79 1.06
CA ASP A 131 5.13 -20.78 2.10
C ASP A 131 6.63 -20.91 2.40
N LEU A 132 7.46 -20.49 1.45
CA LEU A 132 8.91 -20.50 1.59
C LEU A 132 9.44 -19.19 2.21
N ASN A 133 8.60 -18.19 2.47
CA ASN A 133 9.06 -16.94 3.11
C ASN A 133 9.11 -17.12 4.64
N PRO A 134 10.31 -17.15 5.26
CA PRO A 134 10.45 -17.42 6.69
C PRO A 134 9.66 -16.44 7.58
N ILE A 135 9.47 -15.19 7.14
CA ILE A 135 8.74 -14.17 7.94
C ILE A 135 7.25 -14.50 8.09
N LYS A 136 6.66 -15.22 7.13
CA LYS A 136 5.26 -15.64 7.23
C LYS A 136 5.08 -16.69 8.31
N ASN A 137 6.07 -17.54 8.51
CA ASN A 137 6.05 -18.58 9.54
C ASN A 137 6.43 -18.02 10.92
N ALA A 138 7.29 -16.99 10.97
CA ALA A 138 7.63 -16.31 12.23
C ALA A 138 6.41 -15.58 12.84
N LEU A 139 5.58 -14.94 12.01
CA LEU A 139 4.40 -14.18 12.47
C LEU A 139 3.15 -15.07 12.68
N ARG A 140 3.23 -16.05 13.60
CA ARG A 140 2.13 -17.00 13.87
C ARG A 140 0.92 -16.32 14.55
N ARG A 141 1.18 -15.33 15.40
CA ARG A 141 0.14 -14.56 16.11
C ARG A 141 -0.18 -13.30 15.34
N LYS A 142 -1.45 -13.10 15.00
CA LYS A 142 -1.94 -11.85 14.39
C LYS A 142 -2.50 -10.94 15.48
N PRO A 143 -1.82 -9.83 15.83
CA PRO A 143 -2.33 -8.90 16.81
C PRO A 143 -3.64 -8.28 16.29
N ASN A 144 -4.61 -8.14 17.18
CA ASN A 144 -5.91 -7.56 16.88
C ASN A 144 -6.27 -6.53 17.95
N SER A 145 -6.55 -5.31 17.53
CA SER A 145 -6.99 -4.22 18.40
C SER A 145 -7.93 -3.28 17.65
N SER A 146 -8.84 -2.66 18.39
CA SER A 146 -9.74 -1.61 17.90
C SER A 146 -9.09 -0.22 17.84
N ASN A 147 -7.89 -0.06 18.41
CA ASN A 147 -7.15 1.20 18.51
C ASN A 147 -5.72 1.04 17.95
N LEU A 148 -5.22 2.04 17.23
CA LEU A 148 -3.90 2.01 16.61
C LEU A 148 -2.76 1.99 17.63
N ILE A 149 -2.91 2.68 18.76
CA ILE A 149 -1.87 2.72 19.81
C ILE A 149 -1.68 1.32 20.40
N ASP A 150 -2.79 0.67 20.78
CA ASP A 150 -2.74 -0.68 21.34
C ASP A 150 -2.29 -1.69 20.27
N LEU A 151 -2.66 -1.49 19.00
CA LEU A 151 -2.17 -2.31 17.89
C LEU A 151 -0.65 -2.20 17.75
N GLU A 152 -0.08 -0.99 17.86
CA GLU A 152 1.37 -0.79 17.79
C GLU A 152 2.10 -1.48 18.95
N CYS A 153 1.60 -1.35 20.18
CA CYS A 153 2.15 -2.07 21.33
C CYS A 153 2.11 -3.59 21.12
N LEU A 154 0.98 -4.14 20.65
CA LEU A 154 0.83 -5.57 20.38
C LEU A 154 1.73 -6.07 19.25
N VAL A 155 1.92 -5.26 18.20
CA VAL A 155 2.84 -5.62 17.10
C VAL A 155 4.28 -5.64 17.59
N GLN A 156 4.67 -4.70 18.46
CA GLN A 156 6.00 -4.69 19.08
C GLN A 156 6.21 -5.91 20.00
N GLU A 157 5.22 -6.25 20.83
CA GLU A 157 5.27 -7.43 21.70
C GLU A 157 5.44 -8.73 20.87
N VAL A 158 4.60 -8.93 19.86
CA VAL A 158 4.70 -10.09 18.96
C VAL A 158 6.05 -10.13 18.25
N TRP A 159 6.61 -8.98 17.88
CA TRP A 159 7.92 -8.91 17.24
C TRP A 159 9.06 -9.27 18.20
N CYS A 160 8.99 -8.81 19.45
CA CYS A 160 9.94 -9.19 20.50
C CYS A 160 9.89 -10.69 20.80
N ASP A 161 8.70 -11.29 20.82
CA ASP A 161 8.52 -12.73 21.01
C ASP A 161 9.23 -13.54 19.92
N VAL A 162 9.12 -13.12 18.65
CA VAL A 162 9.86 -13.74 17.53
C VAL A 162 11.36 -13.75 17.80
N SER A 163 11.91 -12.70 18.43
CA SER A 163 13.34 -12.66 18.78
C SER A 163 13.73 -13.65 19.86
N SER A 164 12.80 -14.06 20.72
CA SER A 164 13.07 -14.98 21.84
C SER A 164 12.98 -16.46 21.45
N GLU A 165 12.44 -16.77 20.27
CA GLU A 165 12.36 -18.13 19.73
C GLU A 165 13.64 -18.59 19.01
N PHE A 166 14.63 -17.68 18.85
CA PHE A 166 15.96 -17.93 18.27
C PHE A 166 17.05 -17.79 19.33
#